data_AF-Q6KHA5-F1
#
_entry.id   AF-Q6KHA5-F1
#
_cell.length_a   1.000
_cell.length_b   1.000
_cell.length_c   1.000
_cell.angle_alpha   90.00
_cell.angle_beta   90.00
_cell.angle_gamma   90.00
#
_symmetry.space_group_name_H-M   'P 1'
#
loop_
_entity.id
_entity.type
_entity.pdbx_description
1 polymer ?
#
loop_
_entity_poly.entity_id
_entity_poly.type
_entity_poly.pdbx_seq_one_letter_code
_entity_poly.pdbx_strand_id
1 'polypeptide(L)'
;MYNHNEIEKKWQTRWEKTKAFKTTNKSKDKFYALDMFPYPSGSGLHVGHPEGYTATDIISRYKRLKGFDVLHPIGWDAFGLPAEQYALSSGKHPQPFTLKNIENFRRQLKSLGFSFDYEKEVNTTDPSYYRWTQWIFKQIYKKGLAEIREVDVNWCPGLGTVLANEEIVENDKGEMVSERGSFPVYKKPMKQWVLKITNYADRLLEDLNLLDWPDSLKKLQTNWIGKEEIDGKITYKLQDWIFARQRYWGEPFPVYFDEDNNVYLIDELVELPHMENIMPSGTGEGPLATNTEWVQYKKNNKIFKRDTNTMPQWAGSCWYYLAYIMKQEDGTYLPIDSKKAYEAFSKWLPVDLYIGGQEHAVLHLLYARFWHKILYDLKIVPTKEPFQKLINQGMILGKDGQKMSKSLGNVVNPDEIIQNFGADTLRVYEMFMGPLTDTKKWNESTVEATYKWILRVKRIFQIFIEDKSKINSLHKDDQFISEHNLLIKEITQDIEDLKFNIMISKLMIFVNSLYKKEKIYSLKPLKDFAIMFSTIAPHISEELLESLGEKEIMFQSWPTYENNKILLTKDIVAIQVNGKLRETFEIENDWDEKRVIEEAKKLPNVKKHLENKIIKKEIYIAKKILNFII
;
A
#
# COMPACT_ATOMS: atom_id res chain seq x y z
N MET A 1 5.97 2.10 35.11
CA MET A 1 4.99 2.79 34.23
C MET A 1 5.35 2.48 32.79
N TYR A 2 4.40 2.26 31.87
CA TYR A 2 4.70 2.16 30.44
C TYR A 2 4.93 3.56 29.89
N ASN A 3 6.08 3.79 29.28
CA ASN A 3 6.41 5.05 28.61
C ASN A 3 6.70 4.74 27.15
N HIS A 4 5.68 4.84 26.29
CA HIS A 4 5.82 4.57 24.85
C HIS A 4 6.89 5.47 24.23
N ASN A 5 6.99 6.74 24.65
CA ASN A 5 7.96 7.67 24.10
C ASN A 5 9.41 7.21 24.29
N GLU A 6 9.72 6.56 25.41
CA GLU A 6 11.06 6.00 25.66
C GLU A 6 11.27 4.67 24.94
N ILE A 7 10.27 3.77 25.00
CA ILE A 7 10.35 2.43 24.42
C ILE A 7 10.42 2.49 22.89
N GLU A 8 9.56 3.27 22.25
CA GLU A 8 9.52 3.40 20.80
C GLU A 8 10.84 3.99 20.29
N LYS A 9 11.33 5.06 20.93
CA LYS A 9 12.62 5.67 20.60
C LYS A 9 13.80 4.70 20.79
N LYS A 10 13.82 3.92 21.87
CA LYS A 10 14.84 2.89 22.13
C LYS A 10 14.90 1.88 20.98
N TRP A 11 13.77 1.29 20.61
CA TRP A 11 13.72 0.24 19.59
C TRP A 11 13.95 0.79 18.17
N GLN A 12 13.40 1.96 17.84
CA GLN A 12 13.68 2.64 16.58
C GLN A 12 15.18 2.94 16.41
N THR A 13 15.83 3.47 17.45
CA THR A 13 17.29 3.72 17.45
C THR A 13 18.07 2.43 17.27
N ARG A 14 17.63 1.35 17.91
CA ARG A 14 18.27 0.04 17.81
C ARG A 14 18.16 -0.53 16.40
N TRP A 15 16.97 -0.55 15.81
CA TRP A 15 16.74 -1.07 14.46
C TRP A 15 17.51 -0.27 13.40
N GLU A 16 17.60 1.06 13.57
CA GLU A 16 18.40 1.92 12.67
C GLU A 16 19.90 1.60 12.78
N LYS A 17 20.42 1.48 14.02
CA LYS A 17 21.83 1.14 14.26
C LYS A 17 22.20 -0.25 13.72
N THR A 18 21.32 -1.23 13.87
CA THR A 18 21.57 -2.62 13.42
C THR A 18 21.19 -2.86 11.97
N LYS A 19 20.60 -1.86 11.28
CA LYS A 19 20.03 -1.99 9.94
C LYS A 19 19.07 -3.18 9.86
N ALA A 20 18.21 -3.35 10.87
CA ALA A 20 17.41 -4.55 11.10
C ALA A 20 16.52 -4.95 9.91
N PHE A 21 16.16 -3.99 9.05
CA PHE A 21 15.22 -4.19 7.95
C PHE A 21 15.87 -4.16 6.56
N LYS A 22 17.21 -4.07 6.51
CA LYS A 22 17.98 -4.10 5.26
C LYS A 22 17.63 -5.34 4.44
N THR A 23 17.38 -5.13 3.15
CA THR A 23 17.13 -6.18 2.18
C THR A 23 18.35 -7.07 2.05
N THR A 24 18.17 -8.37 2.19
CA THR A 24 19.25 -9.36 2.07
C THR A 24 19.16 -10.18 0.79
N ASN A 25 20.21 -10.95 0.51
CA ASN A 25 20.26 -11.94 -0.55
C ASN A 25 20.67 -13.32 0.00
N LYS A 26 20.05 -13.72 1.12
CA LYS A 26 20.40 -14.92 1.89
C LYS A 26 19.43 -16.07 1.71
N SER A 27 18.23 -15.80 1.19
CA SER A 27 17.17 -16.78 1.00
C SER A 27 16.83 -16.95 -0.48
N LYS A 28 16.40 -18.17 -0.84
CA LYS A 28 15.81 -18.43 -2.15
C LYS A 28 14.39 -17.88 -2.23
N ASP A 29 13.69 -17.86 -1.10
CA ASP A 29 12.35 -17.31 -0.99
C ASP A 29 12.45 -15.80 -0.81
N LYS A 30 11.79 -15.05 -1.70
CA LYS A 30 11.76 -13.59 -1.69
C LYS A 30 10.35 -13.06 -1.49
N PHE A 31 10.25 -11.88 -0.92
CA PHE A 31 9.02 -11.12 -0.87
C PHE A 31 9.30 -9.65 -1.15
N TYR A 32 8.74 -9.12 -2.22
CA TYR A 32 8.77 -7.72 -2.57
C TYR A 32 7.41 -7.09 -2.23
N ALA A 33 7.38 -6.38 -1.10
CA ALA A 33 6.26 -5.54 -0.70
C ALA A 33 6.48 -4.12 -1.20
N LEU A 34 5.44 -3.51 -1.76
CA LEU A 34 5.52 -2.16 -2.29
C LEU A 34 4.31 -1.35 -1.83
N ASP A 35 4.62 -0.15 -1.35
CA ASP A 35 3.65 0.88 -1.06
C ASP A 35 3.62 1.89 -2.20
N MET A 36 2.45 2.48 -2.46
CA MET A 36 2.41 3.68 -3.27
C MET A 36 3.14 4.80 -2.54
N PHE A 37 4.34 5.15 -3.01
CA PHE A 37 5.18 6.14 -2.36
C PHE A 37 4.52 7.54 -2.33
N PRO A 38 4.70 8.32 -1.25
CA PRO A 38 3.93 9.54 -1.05
C PRO A 38 4.43 10.72 -1.90
N TYR A 39 3.51 11.65 -2.14
CA TYR A 39 3.81 12.99 -2.63
C TYR A 39 4.30 13.91 -1.49
N PRO A 40 5.55 14.42 -1.50
CA PRO A 40 6.07 15.32 -0.46
C PRO A 40 5.58 16.77 -0.67
N SER A 41 4.30 16.94 -0.93
CA SER A 41 3.63 18.24 -1.18
C SER A 41 2.88 18.78 0.04
N GLY A 42 2.75 17.94 1.08
CA GLY A 42 2.05 18.20 2.32
C GLY A 42 2.91 18.85 3.42
N SER A 43 2.29 19.15 4.56
CA SER A 43 3.00 19.53 5.81
C SER A 43 3.47 18.28 6.58
N GLY A 44 3.33 17.10 5.98
CA GLY A 44 3.46 15.79 6.61
C GLY A 44 2.37 14.84 6.14
N LEU A 45 2.44 13.61 6.64
CA LEU A 45 1.40 12.60 6.57
C LEU A 45 0.16 13.06 7.36
N HIS A 46 -1.00 12.57 6.95
CA HIS A 46 -2.19 12.42 7.79
C HIS A 46 -2.43 10.94 8.08
N VAL A 47 -3.22 10.61 9.10
CA VAL A 47 -3.52 9.22 9.55
C VAL A 47 -4.17 8.29 8.52
N GLY A 48 -4.44 8.77 7.30
CA GLY A 48 -4.90 7.92 6.19
C GLY A 48 -3.74 7.31 5.40
N HIS A 49 -2.56 7.93 5.41
CA HIS A 49 -1.39 7.37 4.72
C HIS A 49 -0.84 6.11 5.40
N PRO A 50 -0.71 6.07 6.75
CA PRO A 50 -0.13 4.92 7.42
C PRO A 50 -0.95 3.64 7.27
N GLU A 51 -2.26 3.69 6.96
CA GLU A 51 -3.09 2.48 6.90
C GLU A 51 -2.55 1.45 5.89
N GLY A 52 -2.29 1.87 4.66
CA GLY A 52 -1.71 1.00 3.63
C GLY A 52 -0.28 0.55 3.98
N TYR A 53 0.52 1.46 4.52
CA TYR A 53 1.91 1.19 4.92
C TYR A 53 2.00 0.23 6.12
N THR A 54 1.04 0.30 7.04
CA THR A 54 0.90 -0.62 8.16
C THR A 54 0.56 -2.02 7.65
N ALA A 55 -0.33 -2.13 6.65
CA ALA A 55 -0.68 -3.41 6.05
C ALA A 55 0.52 -4.09 5.37
N THR A 56 1.29 -3.37 4.54
CA THR A 56 2.51 -3.94 3.94
C THR A 56 3.56 -4.26 4.98
N ASP A 57 3.73 -3.43 6.02
CA ASP A 57 4.67 -3.67 7.11
C ASP A 57 4.37 -4.94 7.90
N ILE A 58 3.09 -5.23 8.19
CA ILE A 58 2.66 -6.48 8.85
C ILE A 58 3.13 -7.69 8.03
N ILE A 59 2.87 -7.68 6.72
CA ILE A 59 3.23 -8.79 5.84
C ILE A 59 4.75 -8.89 5.68
N SER A 60 5.45 -7.77 5.52
CA SER A 60 6.91 -7.73 5.45
C SER A 60 7.55 -8.31 6.71
N ARG A 61 7.05 -7.97 7.90
CA ARG A 61 7.52 -8.52 9.19
C ARG A 61 7.21 -10.02 9.29
N TYR A 62 6.00 -10.43 8.93
CA TYR A 62 5.61 -11.85 8.87
C TYR A 62 6.54 -12.64 7.95
N LYS A 63 6.80 -12.16 6.73
CA LYS A 63 7.66 -12.83 5.75
C LYS A 63 9.11 -12.94 6.23
N ARG A 64 9.66 -11.90 6.88
CA ARG A 64 10.99 -11.98 7.53
C ARG A 64 11.02 -13.06 8.62
N LEU A 65 10.01 -13.14 9.47
CA LEU A 65 9.88 -14.18 10.51
C LEU A 65 9.71 -15.60 9.92
N LYS A 66 9.25 -15.71 8.67
CA LYS A 66 9.19 -16.96 7.90
C LYS A 66 10.48 -17.29 7.15
N GLY A 67 11.52 -16.45 7.23
CA GLY A 67 12.83 -16.68 6.60
C GLY A 67 12.96 -16.19 5.16
N PHE A 68 12.05 -15.34 4.68
CA PHE A 68 12.13 -14.75 3.34
C PHE A 68 13.17 -13.62 3.32
N ASP A 69 13.87 -13.45 2.20
CA ASP A 69 14.47 -12.17 1.88
C ASP A 69 13.36 -11.18 1.54
N VAL A 70 13.26 -10.08 2.28
CA VAL A 70 12.22 -9.08 2.08
C VAL A 70 12.80 -7.79 1.54
N LEU A 71 12.29 -7.35 0.39
CA LEU A 71 12.48 -6.00 -0.15
C LEU A 71 11.21 -5.21 0.20
N HIS A 72 11.31 -4.29 1.15
CA HIS A 72 10.24 -3.37 1.53
C HIS A 72 10.80 -1.95 1.51
N PRO A 73 10.82 -1.28 0.35
CA PRO A 73 11.45 0.02 0.18
C PRO A 73 10.44 1.16 0.37
N ILE A 74 10.94 2.40 0.44
CA ILE A 74 10.14 3.61 0.42
C ILE A 74 10.83 4.68 -0.44
N GLY A 75 10.12 5.70 -0.88
CA GLY A 75 10.70 6.80 -1.65
C GLY A 75 9.74 7.97 -1.78
N TRP A 76 10.01 8.88 -2.71
CA TRP A 76 9.30 10.15 -2.81
C TRP A 76 9.00 10.50 -4.27
N ASP A 77 7.71 10.69 -4.57
CA ASP A 77 7.26 11.23 -5.84
C ASP A 77 7.24 12.76 -5.78
N ALA A 78 8.42 13.36 -5.98
CA ALA A 78 8.75 14.71 -5.56
C ALA A 78 8.67 15.77 -6.69
N PHE A 79 8.65 15.36 -7.95
CA PHE A 79 8.32 16.26 -9.07
C PHE A 79 6.81 16.53 -9.16
N GLY A 80 6.41 17.46 -10.03
CA GLY A 80 5.02 17.65 -10.42
C GLY A 80 4.28 18.82 -9.78
N LEU A 81 2.99 18.88 -10.12
CA LEU A 81 2.08 19.98 -9.78
C LEU A 81 1.99 20.30 -8.28
N PRO A 82 1.89 19.33 -7.36
CA PRO A 82 1.63 19.64 -5.95
C PRO A 82 2.76 20.48 -5.33
N ALA A 83 4.00 20.10 -5.63
CA ALA A 83 5.18 20.80 -5.18
C ALA A 83 5.25 22.22 -5.81
N GLU A 84 5.09 22.29 -7.12
CA GLU A 84 5.24 23.56 -7.84
C GLU A 84 4.14 24.58 -7.52
N GLN A 85 2.90 24.16 -7.31
CA GLN A 85 1.82 25.06 -6.89
C GLN A 85 2.11 25.72 -5.55
N TYR A 86 2.65 24.96 -4.60
CA TYR A 86 3.08 25.50 -3.32
C TYR A 86 4.20 26.53 -3.50
N ALA A 87 5.20 26.23 -4.33
CA ALA A 87 6.24 27.19 -4.70
C ALA A 87 5.67 28.50 -5.28
N LEU A 88 4.78 28.40 -6.27
CA LEU A 88 4.15 29.56 -6.91
C LEU A 88 3.34 30.39 -5.90
N SER A 89 2.56 29.77 -5.02
CA SER A 89 1.77 30.49 -4.00
C SER A 89 2.61 31.15 -2.91
N SER A 90 3.80 30.62 -2.62
CA SER A 90 4.67 31.09 -1.53
C SER A 90 5.80 32.00 -2.01
N GLY A 91 5.99 32.14 -3.32
CA GLY A 91 7.10 32.87 -3.93
C GLY A 91 8.46 32.23 -3.67
N LYS A 92 8.52 30.93 -3.36
CA LYS A 92 9.75 30.20 -3.01
C LYS A 92 10.09 29.18 -4.10
N HIS A 93 11.38 28.89 -4.27
CA HIS A 93 11.83 27.82 -5.16
C HIS A 93 11.32 26.44 -4.67
N PRO A 94 10.98 25.50 -5.56
CA PRO A 94 10.39 24.25 -5.15
C PRO A 94 11.33 23.25 -4.45
N GLN A 95 12.61 23.28 -4.80
CA GLN A 95 13.60 22.31 -4.29
C GLN A 95 13.75 22.34 -2.75
N PRO A 96 13.99 23.48 -2.07
CA PRO A 96 14.25 23.47 -0.63
C PRO A 96 13.06 22.99 0.20
N PHE A 97 11.83 23.37 -0.16
CA PHE A 97 10.67 22.89 0.57
C PHE A 97 10.42 21.40 0.30
N THR A 98 10.67 20.92 -0.93
CA THR A 98 10.50 19.51 -1.29
C THR A 98 11.42 18.64 -0.44
N LEU A 99 12.70 19.03 -0.30
CA LEU A 99 13.66 18.36 0.58
C LEU A 99 13.21 18.37 2.05
N LYS A 100 12.76 19.53 2.55
CA LYS A 100 12.22 19.65 3.91
C LYS A 100 11.01 18.76 4.15
N ASN A 101 10.11 18.64 3.17
CA ASN A 101 8.94 17.78 3.26
C ASN A 101 9.34 16.30 3.24
N ILE A 102 10.27 15.92 2.37
CA ILE A 102 10.85 14.56 2.35
C ILE A 102 11.42 14.19 3.72
N GLU A 103 12.20 15.09 4.35
CA GLU A 103 12.75 14.86 5.69
C GLU A 103 11.67 14.70 6.75
N ASN A 104 10.62 15.52 6.70
CA ASN A 104 9.51 15.41 7.64
C ASN A 104 8.72 14.10 7.46
N PHE A 105 8.41 13.72 6.22
CA PHE A 105 7.74 12.45 5.94
C PHE A 105 8.61 11.27 6.38
N ARG A 106 9.92 11.28 6.08
CA ARG A 106 10.86 10.26 6.54
C ARG A 106 10.86 10.14 8.06
N ARG A 107 10.89 11.27 8.79
CA ARG A 107 10.80 11.29 10.25
C ARG A 107 9.49 10.65 10.74
N GLN A 108 8.34 11.00 10.14
CA GLN A 108 7.04 10.45 10.53
C GLN A 108 6.93 8.94 10.25
N LEU A 109 7.44 8.47 9.11
CA LEU A 109 7.48 7.03 8.80
C LEU A 109 8.40 6.26 9.76
N LYS A 110 9.55 6.84 10.14
CA LYS A 110 10.43 6.26 11.16
C LYS A 110 9.78 6.24 12.55
N SER A 111 9.07 7.30 12.94
CA SER A 111 8.38 7.33 14.24
C SER A 111 7.22 6.33 14.32
N LEU A 112 6.65 5.92 13.20
CA LEU A 112 5.69 4.80 13.12
C LEU A 112 6.34 3.41 13.20
N GLY A 113 7.68 3.34 13.16
CA GLY A 113 8.42 2.09 13.24
C GLY A 113 8.19 1.15 12.06
N PHE A 114 7.95 1.68 10.84
CA PHE A 114 7.85 0.83 9.66
C PHE A 114 9.20 0.18 9.30
N SER A 115 9.14 -1.08 8.87
CA SER A 115 10.29 -1.91 8.51
C SER A 115 10.81 -1.68 7.09
N PHE A 116 10.87 -0.40 6.70
CA PHE A 116 11.41 0.00 5.42
C PHE A 116 12.93 -0.18 5.35
N ASP A 117 13.41 -0.58 4.17
CA ASP A 117 14.81 -0.51 3.81
C ASP A 117 15.16 0.88 3.24
N TYR A 118 15.59 1.78 4.13
CA TYR A 118 15.99 3.14 3.75
C TYR A 118 17.28 3.19 2.91
N GLU A 119 18.07 2.10 2.79
CA GLU A 119 19.18 2.07 1.82
C GLU A 119 18.68 1.97 0.38
N LYS A 120 17.43 1.55 0.20
CA LYS A 120 16.75 1.53 -1.09
C LYS A 120 15.99 2.81 -1.39
N GLU A 121 16.06 3.83 -0.53
CA GLU A 121 15.28 5.06 -0.72
C GLU A 121 15.54 5.74 -2.07
N VAL A 122 14.47 6.17 -2.76
CA VAL A 122 14.55 6.90 -4.04
C VAL A 122 13.80 8.23 -3.97
N ASN A 123 14.25 9.18 -4.77
CA ASN A 123 13.63 10.49 -4.94
C ASN A 123 13.55 10.80 -6.44
N THR A 124 12.34 11.06 -6.97
CA THR A 124 12.17 11.32 -8.40
C THR A 124 12.86 12.61 -8.87
N THR A 125 13.15 13.55 -7.99
CA THR A 125 13.89 14.79 -8.33
C THR A 125 15.41 14.62 -8.35
N ASP A 126 15.94 13.46 -7.99
CA ASP A 126 17.38 13.21 -7.97
C ASP A 126 17.91 12.99 -9.41
N PRO A 127 18.93 13.74 -9.87
CA PRO A 127 19.56 13.54 -11.18
C PRO A 127 20.02 12.11 -11.46
N SER A 128 20.45 11.38 -10.43
CA SER A 128 20.83 9.97 -10.54
C SER A 128 19.62 9.04 -10.79
N TYR A 129 18.42 9.45 -10.37
CA TYR A 129 17.17 8.77 -10.65
C TYR A 129 16.63 9.13 -12.03
N TYR A 130 16.33 10.42 -12.30
CA TYR A 130 15.63 10.80 -13.52
C TYR A 130 16.47 10.69 -14.79
N ARG A 131 17.79 10.48 -14.68
CA ARG A 131 18.61 9.99 -15.80
C ARG A 131 18.05 8.72 -16.42
N TRP A 132 17.56 7.80 -15.60
CA TRP A 132 16.94 6.58 -16.08
C TRP A 132 15.53 6.81 -16.61
N THR A 133 14.77 7.75 -16.04
CA THR A 133 13.50 8.21 -16.66
C THR A 133 13.74 8.74 -18.08
N GLN A 134 14.76 9.59 -18.28
CA GLN A 134 15.17 10.08 -19.60
C GLN A 134 15.64 8.95 -20.51
N TRP A 135 16.40 7.99 -19.99
CA TRP A 135 16.81 6.81 -20.75
C TRP A 135 15.61 5.99 -21.23
N ILE A 136 14.61 5.75 -20.36
CA ILE A 136 13.39 5.00 -20.72
C ILE A 136 12.63 5.76 -21.80
N PHE A 137 12.42 7.07 -21.64
CA PHE A 137 11.80 7.90 -22.67
C PHE A 137 12.52 7.78 -24.03
N LYS A 138 13.86 7.82 -24.05
CA LYS A 138 14.64 7.61 -25.28
C LYS A 138 14.33 6.27 -25.94
N GLN A 139 14.14 5.20 -25.17
CA GLN A 139 13.77 3.89 -25.73
C GLN A 139 12.34 3.89 -26.28
N ILE A 140 11.40 4.54 -25.58
CA ILE A 140 10.01 4.70 -26.05
C ILE A 140 9.99 5.46 -27.39
N TYR A 141 10.76 6.56 -27.49
CA TYR A 141 10.92 7.31 -28.74
C TYR A 141 11.54 6.46 -29.86
N LYS A 142 12.65 5.75 -29.58
CA LYS A 142 13.31 4.86 -30.55
C LYS A 142 12.40 3.73 -31.06
N LYS A 143 11.40 3.32 -30.27
CA LYS A 143 10.37 2.34 -30.67
C LYS A 143 9.22 2.95 -31.47
N GLY A 144 9.23 4.26 -31.75
CA GLY A 144 8.16 4.97 -32.45
C GLY A 144 6.89 5.14 -31.60
N LEU A 145 7.00 4.97 -30.28
CA LEU A 145 5.89 5.05 -29.32
C LEU A 145 5.77 6.41 -28.66
N ALA A 146 6.72 7.32 -28.88
CA ALA A 146 6.62 8.74 -28.51
C ALA A 146 6.75 9.59 -29.77
N GLU A 147 5.86 10.56 -29.95
CA GLU A 147 5.93 11.52 -31.06
C GLU A 147 5.38 12.88 -30.64
N ILE A 148 5.72 13.92 -31.41
CA ILE A 148 5.06 15.22 -31.32
C ILE A 148 4.02 15.30 -32.43
N ARG A 149 2.77 15.56 -32.05
CA ARG A 149 1.69 15.83 -33.00
C ARG A 149 0.73 16.89 -32.47
N GLU A 150 -0.01 17.51 -33.38
CA GLU A 150 -1.11 18.40 -33.03
C GLU A 150 -2.30 17.58 -32.55
N VAL A 151 -2.77 17.87 -31.34
CA VAL A 151 -3.89 17.16 -30.70
C VAL A 151 -4.74 18.14 -29.89
N ASP A 152 -6.01 17.79 -29.71
CA ASP A 152 -6.91 18.52 -28.79
C ASP A 152 -6.58 18.18 -27.35
N VAL A 153 -5.72 19.00 -26.77
CA VAL A 153 -5.26 18.87 -25.39
C VAL A 153 -6.30 19.34 -24.40
N ASN A 154 -6.26 18.79 -23.20
CA ASN A 154 -7.02 19.30 -22.07
C ASN A 154 -6.22 20.41 -21.42
N TRP A 155 -6.59 21.66 -21.68
CA TRP A 155 -5.91 22.82 -21.14
C TRP A 155 -6.59 23.30 -19.87
N CYS A 156 -5.80 23.46 -18.80
CA CYS A 156 -6.26 24.02 -17.53
C CYS A 156 -5.60 25.38 -17.28
N PRO A 157 -6.30 26.52 -17.46
CA PRO A 157 -5.73 27.85 -17.24
C PRO A 157 -5.31 28.10 -15.79
N GLY A 158 -6.08 27.59 -14.82
CA GLY A 158 -5.75 27.73 -13.39
C GLY A 158 -4.43 27.04 -13.02
N LEU A 159 -4.04 26.03 -13.79
CA LEU A 159 -2.74 25.35 -13.66
C LEU A 159 -1.73 25.81 -14.72
N GLY A 160 -2.13 26.58 -15.73
CA GLY A 160 -1.27 26.99 -16.84
C GLY A 160 -0.61 25.84 -17.59
N THR A 161 -1.24 24.66 -17.66
CA THR A 161 -0.66 23.47 -18.33
C THR A 161 -1.72 22.56 -18.92
N VAL A 162 -1.26 21.71 -19.84
CA VAL A 162 -1.98 20.54 -20.33
C VAL A 162 -2.10 19.45 -19.27
N LEU A 163 -3.22 18.72 -19.31
CA LEU A 163 -3.56 17.55 -18.51
C LEU A 163 -3.85 16.33 -19.40
N ALA A 164 -3.53 15.13 -18.91
CA ALA A 164 -3.98 13.87 -19.50
C ALA A 164 -5.49 13.68 -19.27
N ASN A 165 -6.13 12.79 -20.02
CA ASN A 165 -7.58 12.54 -19.88
C ASN A 165 -7.92 11.99 -18.50
N GLU A 166 -7.03 11.17 -17.96
CA GLU A 166 -7.10 10.55 -16.64
C GLU A 166 -6.97 11.58 -15.50
N GLU A 167 -6.52 12.81 -15.78
CA GLU A 167 -6.36 13.91 -14.80
C GLU A 167 -7.59 14.85 -14.75
N ILE A 168 -8.69 14.46 -15.40
CA ILE A 168 -9.93 15.23 -15.52
C ILE A 168 -11.05 14.47 -14.85
N VAL A 169 -11.82 15.19 -14.04
CA VAL A 169 -12.96 14.66 -13.31
C VAL A 169 -14.17 15.55 -13.54
N GLU A 170 -15.35 14.98 -13.41
CA GLU A 170 -16.62 15.72 -13.44
C GLU A 170 -16.94 16.20 -12.02
N ASN A 171 -17.25 17.48 -11.85
CA ASN A 171 -17.67 18.03 -10.56
C ASN A 171 -19.18 17.81 -10.30
N ASP A 172 -19.67 18.17 -9.11
CA ASP A 172 -21.10 18.02 -8.73
C ASP A 172 -22.08 18.77 -9.64
N LYS A 173 -21.60 19.67 -10.50
CA LYS A 173 -22.39 20.45 -11.46
C LYS A 173 -22.34 19.89 -12.88
N GLY A 174 -21.64 18.77 -13.11
CA GLY A 174 -21.46 18.18 -14.42
C GLY A 174 -20.38 18.85 -15.28
N GLU A 175 -19.54 19.70 -14.69
CA GLU A 175 -18.46 20.40 -15.41
C GLU A 175 -17.16 19.61 -15.34
N MET A 176 -16.44 19.56 -16.46
CA MET A 176 -15.11 18.92 -16.52
C MET A 176 -14.06 19.84 -15.90
N VAL A 177 -13.45 19.36 -14.81
CA VAL A 177 -12.45 20.09 -14.03
C VAL A 177 -11.19 19.26 -13.81
N SER A 178 -10.09 19.91 -13.45
CA SER A 178 -8.85 19.23 -13.09
C SER A 178 -9.03 18.46 -11.77
N GLU A 179 -8.51 17.22 -11.71
CA GLU A 179 -8.49 16.40 -10.48
C GLU A 179 -7.85 17.16 -9.32
N ARG A 180 -6.83 17.98 -9.63
CA ARG A 180 -6.18 18.87 -8.67
C ARG A 180 -6.77 20.27 -8.73
N GLY A 181 -7.35 20.72 -7.61
CA GLY A 181 -7.82 22.09 -7.42
C GLY A 181 -9.14 22.43 -8.10
N SER A 182 -9.77 21.49 -8.81
CA SER A 182 -11.10 21.66 -9.42
C SER A 182 -11.22 22.87 -10.35
N PHE A 183 -10.16 23.16 -11.12
CA PHE A 183 -10.15 24.26 -12.09
C PHE A 183 -10.82 23.83 -13.40
N PRO A 184 -11.56 24.73 -14.08
CA PRO A 184 -12.17 24.42 -15.38
C PRO A 184 -11.16 23.98 -16.43
N VAL A 185 -11.53 22.97 -17.22
CA VAL A 185 -10.72 22.40 -18.31
C VAL A 185 -11.44 22.57 -19.63
N TYR A 186 -10.72 22.98 -20.68
CA TYR A 186 -11.25 23.06 -22.03
C TYR A 186 -10.31 22.44 -23.06
N LYS A 187 -10.86 22.08 -24.21
CA LYS A 187 -10.09 21.55 -25.34
C LYS A 187 -9.39 22.67 -26.10
N LYS A 188 -8.11 22.47 -26.40
CA LYS A 188 -7.30 23.41 -27.19
C LYS A 188 -6.42 22.62 -28.17
N PRO A 189 -6.36 22.96 -29.47
CA PRO A 189 -5.37 22.38 -30.36
C PRO A 189 -3.96 22.81 -29.95
N MET A 190 -3.05 21.85 -29.76
CA MET A 190 -1.65 22.14 -29.43
C MET A 190 -0.72 21.02 -29.89
N LYS A 191 0.50 21.37 -30.33
CA LYS A 191 1.56 20.38 -30.53
C LYS A 191 2.05 19.87 -29.18
N GLN A 192 1.97 18.58 -28.94
CA GLN A 192 2.41 17.95 -27.68
C GLN A 192 3.12 16.62 -27.93
N TRP A 193 3.96 16.25 -26.97
CA TRP A 193 4.42 14.87 -26.82
C TRP A 193 3.24 13.96 -26.47
N VAL A 194 3.09 12.90 -27.24
CA VAL A 194 2.07 11.88 -27.07
C VAL A 194 2.73 10.51 -27.01
N LEU A 195 2.35 9.68 -26.04
CA LEU A 195 2.76 8.28 -25.96
C LEU A 195 1.66 7.37 -26.48
N LYS A 196 2.01 6.48 -27.41
CA LYS A 196 1.10 5.56 -28.12
C LYS A 196 0.69 4.36 -27.26
N ILE A 197 0.09 4.62 -26.11
CA ILE A 197 -0.40 3.58 -25.19
C ILE A 197 -1.48 2.71 -25.85
N THR A 198 -2.23 3.24 -26.82
CA THR A 198 -3.25 2.48 -27.57
C THR A 198 -2.66 1.31 -28.35
N ASN A 199 -1.39 1.37 -28.77
CA ASN A 199 -0.67 0.25 -29.38
C ASN A 199 -0.52 -0.96 -28.44
N TYR A 200 -0.73 -0.75 -27.14
CA TYR A 200 -0.66 -1.79 -26.11
C TYR A 200 -2.04 -2.11 -25.51
N ALA A 201 -3.15 -1.54 -26.02
CA ALA A 201 -4.49 -1.68 -25.45
C ALA A 201 -4.92 -3.15 -25.28
N ASP A 202 -4.73 -3.98 -26.30
CA ASP A 202 -5.02 -5.43 -26.25
C ASP A 202 -4.25 -6.12 -25.12
N ARG A 203 -2.93 -5.93 -25.06
CA ARG A 203 -2.09 -6.54 -24.03
C ARG A 203 -2.40 -6.00 -22.64
N LEU A 204 -2.76 -4.73 -22.53
CA LEU A 204 -3.20 -4.13 -21.26
C LEU A 204 -4.52 -4.74 -20.78
N LEU A 205 -5.40 -5.20 -21.67
CA LEU A 205 -6.62 -5.94 -21.31
C LEU A 205 -6.34 -7.41 -21.01
N GLU A 206 -5.73 -8.12 -21.95
CA GLU A 206 -5.53 -9.58 -21.89
C GLU A 206 -4.68 -9.99 -20.68
N ASP A 207 -3.60 -9.25 -20.42
CA ASP A 207 -2.68 -9.59 -19.33
C ASP A 207 -3.26 -9.30 -17.93
N LEU A 208 -4.44 -8.65 -17.81
CA LEU A 208 -5.18 -8.59 -16.53
C LEU A 208 -5.55 -9.99 -15.99
N ASN A 209 -5.65 -10.98 -16.87
CA ASN A 209 -5.90 -12.37 -16.50
C ASN A 209 -4.71 -13.03 -15.78
N LEU A 210 -3.51 -12.45 -15.89
CA LEU A 210 -2.31 -12.94 -15.21
C LEU A 210 -2.21 -12.47 -13.74
N LEU A 211 -3.07 -11.53 -13.34
CA LEU A 211 -2.94 -10.75 -12.11
C LEU A 211 -3.90 -11.23 -11.02
N ASP A 212 -3.41 -11.32 -9.78
CA ASP A 212 -4.23 -11.54 -8.58
C ASP A 212 -4.75 -10.19 -8.07
N TRP A 213 -5.53 -9.52 -8.91
CA TRP A 213 -6.16 -8.23 -8.60
C TRP A 213 -7.66 -8.42 -8.38
N PRO A 214 -8.29 -7.62 -7.50
CA PRO A 214 -9.74 -7.60 -7.35
C PRO A 214 -10.46 -7.39 -8.68
N ASP A 215 -11.56 -8.11 -8.90
CA ASP A 215 -12.36 -7.97 -10.13
C ASP A 215 -12.88 -6.55 -10.32
N SER A 216 -13.20 -5.84 -9.23
CA SER A 216 -13.58 -4.42 -9.27
C SER A 216 -12.49 -3.56 -9.90
N LEU A 217 -11.22 -3.80 -9.55
CA LEU A 217 -10.08 -3.07 -10.10
C LEU A 217 -9.81 -3.44 -11.57
N LYS A 218 -9.86 -4.74 -11.90
CA LYS A 218 -9.75 -5.20 -13.30
C LYS A 218 -10.84 -4.57 -14.17
N LYS A 219 -12.08 -4.49 -13.66
CA LYS A 219 -13.21 -3.83 -14.34
C LYS A 219 -12.98 -2.33 -14.54
N LEU A 220 -12.40 -1.61 -13.58
CA LEU A 220 -12.06 -0.20 -13.76
C LEU A 220 -11.12 0.02 -14.96
N GLN A 221 -10.04 -0.76 -15.06
CA GLN A 221 -9.14 -0.67 -16.23
C GLN A 221 -9.80 -1.18 -17.51
N THR A 222 -10.58 -2.25 -17.45
CA THR A 222 -11.31 -2.79 -18.62
C THR A 222 -12.26 -1.75 -19.20
N ASN A 223 -13.05 -1.10 -18.35
CA ASN A 223 -13.99 -0.05 -18.75
C ASN A 223 -13.29 1.23 -19.21
N TRP A 224 -12.13 1.54 -18.63
CA TRP A 224 -11.31 2.68 -19.07
C TRP A 224 -10.75 2.44 -20.47
N ILE A 225 -10.22 1.24 -20.72
CA ILE A 225 -9.67 0.88 -22.02
C ILE A 225 -10.80 0.79 -23.06
N GLY A 226 -11.94 0.22 -22.67
CA GLY A 226 -13.19 0.24 -23.43
C GLY A 226 -13.04 -0.34 -24.84
N LYS A 227 -12.61 -1.60 -24.94
CA LYS A 227 -12.53 -2.32 -26.22
C LYS A 227 -13.93 -2.70 -26.69
N GLU A 228 -14.27 -2.30 -27.90
CA GLU A 228 -15.54 -2.61 -28.56
C GLU A 228 -15.28 -3.05 -30.00
N GLU A 229 -16.21 -3.84 -30.57
CA GLU A 229 -16.22 -4.19 -31.99
C GLU A 229 -17.42 -3.50 -32.63
N ILE A 230 -17.16 -2.57 -33.56
CA ILE A 230 -18.17 -1.80 -34.28
C ILE A 230 -17.95 -2.05 -35.77
N ASP A 231 -18.96 -2.57 -36.47
CA ASP A 231 -18.92 -2.89 -37.90
C ASP A 231 -17.71 -3.75 -38.33
N GLY A 232 -17.33 -4.73 -37.49
CA GLY A 232 -16.17 -5.61 -37.73
C GLY A 232 -14.81 -4.94 -37.52
N LYS A 233 -14.77 -3.75 -36.91
CA LYS A 233 -13.54 -3.04 -36.53
C LYS A 233 -13.43 -2.94 -35.02
N ILE A 234 -12.24 -3.26 -34.51
CA ILE A 234 -11.93 -3.07 -33.09
C ILE A 234 -11.67 -1.58 -32.83
N THR A 235 -12.37 -1.02 -31.85
CA THR A 235 -12.22 0.35 -31.37
C THR A 235 -11.95 0.37 -29.87
N TYR A 236 -11.27 1.41 -29.40
CA TYR A 236 -10.97 1.61 -27.97
C TYR A 236 -11.45 2.97 -27.51
N LYS A 237 -11.98 3.03 -26.28
CA LYS A 237 -12.18 4.29 -25.56
C LYS A 237 -10.86 4.93 -25.14
N LEU A 238 -9.85 4.10 -24.84
CA LEU A 238 -8.50 4.56 -24.49
C LEU A 238 -7.96 5.48 -25.58
N GLN A 239 -7.41 6.62 -25.15
CA GLN A 239 -6.70 7.54 -26.03
C GLN A 239 -5.21 7.47 -25.75
N ASP A 240 -4.42 7.93 -26.71
CA ASP A 240 -2.99 8.08 -26.48
C ASP A 240 -2.70 9.09 -25.37
N TRP A 241 -1.62 8.85 -24.64
CA TRP A 241 -1.31 9.61 -23.44
C TRP A 241 -0.65 10.94 -23.79
N ILE A 242 -1.35 12.04 -23.54
CA ILE A 242 -0.81 13.40 -23.65
C ILE A 242 0.21 13.62 -22.53
N PHE A 243 1.48 13.66 -22.91
CA PHE A 243 2.60 13.42 -21.99
C PHE A 243 3.29 14.70 -21.54
N ALA A 244 3.57 15.65 -22.43
CA ALA A 244 4.28 16.88 -22.05
C ALA A 244 3.49 17.79 -21.10
N ARG A 245 4.20 18.55 -20.27
CA ARG A 245 3.67 19.57 -19.35
C ARG A 245 4.41 20.89 -19.54
N GLN A 246 3.67 22.00 -19.53
CA GLN A 246 4.21 23.36 -19.69
C GLN A 246 4.60 23.90 -18.31
N ARG A 247 5.49 23.17 -17.63
CA ARG A 247 5.80 23.36 -16.21
C ARG A 247 7.31 23.31 -15.98
N TYR A 248 7.76 23.94 -14.90
CA TYR A 248 9.17 23.95 -14.50
C TYR A 248 9.53 22.69 -13.71
N TRP A 249 8.73 22.35 -12.69
CA TRP A 249 9.10 21.30 -11.72
C TRP A 249 8.75 19.90 -12.22
N GLY A 250 9.47 19.42 -13.23
CA GLY A 250 9.36 18.07 -13.78
C GLY A 250 10.65 17.62 -14.46
N GLU A 251 10.71 16.36 -14.88
CA GLU A 251 11.89 15.84 -15.59
C GLU A 251 12.03 16.50 -16.98
N PRO A 252 13.18 17.10 -17.33
CA PRO A 252 13.38 17.62 -18.69
C PRO A 252 13.38 16.51 -19.74
N PHE A 253 12.87 16.79 -20.94
CA PHE A 253 13.02 15.88 -22.07
C PHE A 253 14.48 15.85 -22.56
N PRO A 254 15.04 14.66 -22.84
CA PRO A 254 16.40 14.53 -23.35
C PRO A 254 16.42 14.74 -24.88
N VAL A 255 15.90 15.87 -25.36
CA VAL A 255 15.74 16.16 -26.79
C VAL A 255 16.14 17.59 -27.16
N TYR A 256 16.55 17.78 -28.41
CA TYR A 256 16.74 19.07 -29.04
C TYR A 256 16.15 19.10 -30.45
N PHE A 257 15.87 20.31 -30.94
CA PHE A 257 15.28 20.59 -32.24
C PHE A 257 16.24 21.37 -33.12
N ASP A 258 16.26 21.05 -34.43
CA ASP A 258 16.85 21.90 -35.46
C ASP A 258 15.88 22.99 -35.94
N GLU A 259 16.30 23.79 -36.93
CA GLU A 259 15.53 24.90 -37.48
C GLU A 259 14.22 24.44 -38.15
N ASP A 260 14.18 23.19 -38.64
CA ASP A 260 13.01 22.57 -39.26
C ASP A 260 12.10 21.86 -38.23
N ASN A 261 12.44 21.93 -36.93
CA ASN A 261 11.79 21.24 -35.82
C ASN A 261 11.90 19.71 -35.86
N ASN A 262 12.91 19.15 -36.53
CA ASN A 262 13.20 17.71 -36.42
C ASN A 262 13.73 17.40 -35.01
N VAL A 263 13.32 16.26 -34.48
CA VAL A 263 13.64 15.85 -33.11
C VAL A 263 14.88 14.98 -33.05
N TYR A 264 15.83 15.36 -32.21
CA TYR A 264 17.06 14.61 -31.93
C TYR A 264 17.19 14.33 -30.45
N LEU A 265 17.79 13.17 -30.11
CA LEU A 265 18.01 12.77 -28.73
C LEU A 265 19.34 13.33 -28.18
N ILE A 266 19.34 13.67 -26.90
CA ILE A 266 20.52 14.03 -26.11
C ILE A 266 21.03 12.76 -25.40
N ASP A 267 22.32 12.46 -25.52
CA ASP A 267 22.89 11.24 -24.96
C ASP A 267 23.16 11.38 -23.45
N GLU A 268 23.71 12.53 -23.06
CA GLU A 268 23.95 12.96 -21.70
C GLU A 268 22.66 13.25 -20.91
N LEU A 269 22.80 13.37 -19.58
CA LEU A 269 21.72 13.79 -18.71
C LEU A 269 21.37 15.25 -18.97
N VAL A 270 20.09 15.54 -19.19
CA VAL A 270 19.58 16.91 -19.21
C VAL A 270 19.09 17.26 -17.82
N GLU A 271 19.89 18.03 -17.07
CA GLU A 271 19.50 18.47 -15.74
C GLU A 271 18.49 19.63 -15.80
N LEU A 272 17.57 19.65 -14.83
CA LEU A 272 16.65 20.78 -14.65
C LEU A 272 17.46 22.00 -14.16
N PRO A 273 17.49 23.12 -14.89
CA PRO A 273 18.27 24.29 -14.50
C PRO A 273 17.64 24.94 -13.28
N HIS A 274 18.47 25.44 -12.35
CA HIS A 274 17.95 26.28 -11.28
C HIS A 274 17.46 27.62 -11.84
N MET A 275 16.20 27.98 -11.58
CA MET A 275 15.59 29.24 -12.02
C MET A 275 14.93 29.95 -10.84
N GLU A 276 15.23 31.24 -10.64
CA GLU A 276 14.57 32.04 -9.59
C GLU A 276 13.11 32.33 -9.93
N ASN A 277 12.85 32.65 -11.20
CA ASN A 277 11.50 32.89 -11.71
C ASN A 277 11.01 31.66 -12.48
N ILE A 278 10.01 31.00 -11.90
CA ILE A 278 9.37 29.80 -12.48
C ILE A 278 7.92 30.07 -12.91
N MET A 279 7.55 31.36 -13.02
CA MET A 279 6.21 31.75 -13.47
C MET A 279 5.97 31.28 -14.90
N PRO A 280 4.71 30.96 -15.26
CA PRO A 280 4.35 30.66 -16.63
C PRO A 280 4.85 31.74 -17.60
N SER A 281 5.32 31.33 -18.77
CA SER A 281 5.88 32.24 -19.80
C SER A 281 4.87 33.25 -20.35
N GLY A 282 3.57 32.99 -20.19
CA GLY A 282 2.48 33.77 -20.80
C GLY A 282 2.26 33.50 -22.29
N THR A 283 3.15 32.75 -22.96
CA THR A 283 3.08 32.45 -24.40
C THR A 283 2.44 31.08 -24.69
N GLY A 284 2.12 30.32 -23.64
CA GLY A 284 1.71 28.91 -23.76
C GLY A 284 2.88 27.93 -23.75
N GLU A 285 4.14 28.39 -23.78
CA GLU A 285 5.31 27.56 -23.50
C GLU A 285 5.53 27.39 -21.98
N GLY A 286 6.25 26.35 -21.56
CA GLY A 286 6.62 26.16 -20.16
C GLY A 286 7.57 27.23 -19.63
N PRO A 287 7.73 27.38 -18.30
CA PRO A 287 8.64 28.37 -17.70
C PRO A 287 10.09 28.27 -18.20
N LEU A 288 10.57 27.07 -18.53
CA LEU A 288 11.92 26.84 -19.06
C LEU A 288 12.22 27.65 -20.33
N ALA A 289 11.19 28.00 -21.12
CA ALA A 289 11.35 28.84 -22.30
C ALA A 289 11.94 30.23 -22.00
N THR A 290 11.79 30.71 -20.75
CA THR A 290 12.33 32.01 -20.33
C THR A 290 13.83 31.97 -20.03
N ASN A 291 14.43 30.79 -19.85
CA ASN A 291 15.86 30.62 -19.64
C ASN A 291 16.57 30.47 -20.99
N THR A 292 16.82 31.60 -21.65
CA THR A 292 17.38 31.63 -23.02
C THR A 292 18.74 30.94 -23.15
N GLU A 293 19.57 30.95 -22.09
CA GLU A 293 20.85 30.26 -22.06
C GLU A 293 20.67 28.73 -22.03
N TRP A 294 19.83 28.22 -21.11
CA TRP A 294 19.57 26.78 -21.01
C TRP A 294 18.80 26.25 -22.24
N VAL A 295 17.94 27.05 -22.85
CA VAL A 295 17.22 26.63 -24.06
C VAL A 295 18.18 26.43 -25.25
N GLN A 296 19.28 27.16 -25.31
CA GLN A 296 20.29 27.02 -26.37
C GLN A 296 21.18 25.79 -26.12
N TYR A 297 21.03 24.75 -26.96
CA TYR A 297 21.90 23.58 -26.96
C TYR A 297 22.99 23.73 -28.02
N LYS A 298 24.25 23.88 -27.58
CA LYS A 298 25.40 24.01 -28.48
C LYS A 298 26.02 22.65 -28.75
N LYS A 299 26.02 22.20 -30.00
CA LYS A 299 26.62 20.93 -30.43
C LYS A 299 27.28 21.11 -31.80
N ASN A 300 28.54 20.70 -31.94
CA ASN A 300 29.31 20.78 -33.20
C ASN A 300 29.28 22.19 -33.85
N ASN A 301 29.50 23.24 -33.05
CA ASN A 301 29.45 24.66 -33.46
C ASN A 301 28.09 25.15 -34.03
N LYS A 302 27.02 24.36 -33.88
CA LYS A 302 25.65 24.77 -34.18
C LYS A 302 24.85 24.99 -32.89
N ILE A 303 23.86 25.85 -32.96
CA ILE A 303 22.92 26.14 -31.87
C ILE A 303 21.59 25.49 -32.23
N PHE A 304 21.08 24.69 -31.31
CA PHE A 304 19.79 24.00 -31.37
C PHE A 304 18.91 24.47 -30.20
N LYS A 305 17.60 24.16 -30.25
CA LYS A 305 16.66 24.47 -29.18
C LYS A 305 16.38 23.21 -28.34
N ARG A 306 16.55 23.25 -27.02
CA ARG A 306 16.04 22.19 -26.12
C ARG A 306 14.53 22.24 -26.04
N ASP A 307 13.90 21.12 -25.69
CA ASP A 307 12.48 21.14 -25.31
C ASP A 307 12.28 21.92 -24.00
N THR A 308 11.29 22.81 -24.02
CA THR A 308 10.92 23.67 -22.90
C THR A 308 9.79 23.09 -22.06
N ASN A 309 9.22 21.96 -22.50
CA ASN A 309 8.29 21.17 -21.70
C ASN A 309 9.05 20.25 -20.74
N THR A 310 8.35 19.81 -19.70
CA THR A 310 8.79 18.74 -18.81
C THR A 310 7.89 17.52 -18.97
N MET A 311 8.41 16.35 -18.58
CA MET A 311 7.61 15.14 -18.45
C MET A 311 6.62 15.31 -17.28
N PRO A 312 5.48 14.59 -17.30
CA PRO A 312 4.54 14.66 -16.20
C PRO A 312 5.12 13.92 -14.99
N GLN A 313 4.67 14.27 -13.80
CA GLN A 313 5.04 13.61 -12.55
C GLN A 313 4.98 12.07 -12.63
N TRP A 314 4.00 11.55 -13.38
CA TRP A 314 3.81 10.13 -13.62
C TRP A 314 4.99 9.45 -14.31
N ALA A 315 5.84 10.17 -15.05
CA ALA A 315 7.02 9.60 -15.70
C ALA A 315 7.98 8.99 -14.69
N GLY A 316 8.28 9.70 -13.60
CA GLY A 316 9.09 9.19 -12.50
C GLY A 316 8.44 8.00 -11.79
N SER A 317 7.12 8.01 -11.60
CA SER A 317 6.41 6.95 -10.88
C SER A 317 6.00 5.73 -11.71
N CYS A 318 6.18 5.72 -13.05
CA CYS A 318 5.86 4.54 -13.86
C CYS A 318 6.84 3.36 -13.73
N TRP A 319 7.99 3.57 -13.09
CA TRP A 319 9.07 2.56 -13.05
C TRP A 319 9.85 2.49 -11.73
N TYR A 320 9.46 3.28 -10.71
CA TYR A 320 10.15 3.39 -9.42
C TYR A 320 10.36 2.06 -8.69
N TYR A 321 9.48 1.07 -8.88
CA TYR A 321 9.63 -0.29 -8.36
C TYR A 321 10.86 -1.02 -8.94
N LEU A 322 11.34 -0.64 -10.12
CA LEU A 322 12.62 -1.11 -10.67
C LEU A 322 13.79 -0.37 -10.02
N ALA A 323 13.64 0.94 -9.79
CA ALA A 323 14.67 1.78 -9.20
C ALA A 323 15.10 1.28 -7.82
N TYR A 324 14.16 0.81 -7.00
CA TYR A 324 14.44 0.18 -5.71
C TYR A 324 15.36 -1.04 -5.83
N ILE A 325 15.12 -1.89 -6.84
CA ILE A 325 15.97 -3.06 -7.09
C ILE A 325 17.37 -2.59 -7.54
N MET A 326 17.46 -1.56 -8.37
CA MET A 326 18.70 -1.02 -8.93
C MET A 326 19.55 -0.26 -7.91
N LYS A 327 18.95 0.35 -6.88
CA LYS A 327 19.63 1.20 -5.89
C LYS A 327 20.75 0.45 -5.16
N GLN A 328 21.95 1.00 -5.15
CA GLN A 328 23.15 0.45 -4.50
C GLN A 328 23.46 1.20 -3.19
N GLU A 329 24.29 0.59 -2.33
CA GLU A 329 24.64 1.13 -1.01
C GLU A 329 25.39 2.47 -1.08
N ASP A 330 26.11 2.73 -2.17
CA ASP A 330 26.80 4.00 -2.43
C ASP A 330 25.86 5.11 -2.94
N GLY A 331 24.56 4.85 -3.01
CA GLY A 331 23.55 5.77 -3.50
C GLY A 331 23.37 5.76 -5.02
N THR A 332 24.21 5.05 -5.77
CA THR A 332 24.08 4.95 -7.24
C THR A 332 23.02 3.93 -7.65
N TYR A 333 22.77 3.82 -8.95
CA TYR A 333 21.87 2.83 -9.53
C TYR A 333 22.65 1.94 -10.50
N LEU A 334 22.37 0.63 -10.49
CA LEU A 334 22.79 -0.25 -11.58
C LEU A 334 22.27 0.31 -12.91
N PRO A 335 23.06 0.27 -13.99
CA PRO A 335 22.53 0.59 -15.31
C PRO A 335 21.35 -0.32 -15.64
N ILE A 336 20.20 0.26 -16.01
CA ILE A 336 18.92 -0.46 -16.14
C ILE A 336 18.99 -1.58 -17.19
N ASP A 337 19.81 -1.42 -18.22
CA ASP A 337 20.08 -2.36 -19.30
C ASP A 337 21.28 -3.27 -19.07
N SER A 338 21.90 -3.21 -17.88
CA SER A 338 23.00 -4.10 -17.53
C SER A 338 22.51 -5.52 -17.20
N LYS A 339 23.37 -6.50 -17.45
CA LYS A 339 23.16 -7.89 -17.02
C LYS A 339 22.88 -8.00 -15.51
N LYS A 340 23.59 -7.21 -14.68
CA LYS A 340 23.39 -7.19 -13.23
C LYS A 340 22.00 -6.68 -12.84
N ALA A 341 21.49 -5.66 -13.52
CA ALA A 341 20.12 -5.19 -13.29
C ALA A 341 19.10 -6.28 -13.68
N TYR A 342 19.27 -6.94 -14.83
CA TYR A 342 18.39 -8.04 -15.24
C TYR A 342 18.38 -9.21 -14.25
N GLU A 343 19.56 -9.60 -13.72
CA GLU A 343 19.67 -10.63 -12.66
C GLU A 343 18.94 -10.21 -11.39
N ALA A 344 19.08 -8.95 -10.97
CA ALA A 344 18.38 -8.41 -9.81
C ALA A 344 16.86 -8.36 -10.02
N PHE A 345 16.41 -7.93 -11.20
CA PHE A 345 14.99 -7.96 -11.60
C PHE A 345 14.44 -9.38 -11.63
N SER A 346 15.22 -10.35 -12.12
CA SER A 346 14.82 -11.77 -12.16
C SER A 346 14.62 -12.36 -10.78
N LYS A 347 15.34 -11.85 -9.76
CA LYS A 347 15.08 -12.23 -8.37
C LYS A 347 13.81 -11.57 -7.84
N TRP A 348 13.70 -10.25 -7.99
CA TRP A 348 12.74 -9.47 -7.22
C TRP A 348 11.37 -9.27 -7.88
N LEU A 349 11.29 -9.33 -9.21
CA LEU A 349 10.04 -9.16 -9.94
C LEU A 349 9.29 -10.49 -10.13
N PRO A 350 7.94 -10.44 -10.23
CA PRO A 350 7.10 -9.25 -10.07
C PRO A 350 7.05 -8.80 -8.61
N VAL A 351 6.55 -7.59 -8.34
CA VAL A 351 6.19 -7.18 -6.98
C VAL A 351 5.13 -8.14 -6.45
N ASP A 352 5.35 -8.72 -5.27
CA ASP A 352 4.49 -9.77 -4.73
C ASP A 352 3.21 -9.19 -4.11
N LEU A 353 3.30 -8.01 -3.50
CA LEU A 353 2.17 -7.30 -2.91
C LEU A 353 2.33 -5.79 -3.11
N TYR A 354 1.38 -5.17 -3.81
CA TYR A 354 1.24 -3.72 -3.92
C TYR A 354 0.00 -3.23 -3.17
N ILE A 355 0.16 -2.29 -2.25
CA ILE A 355 -0.95 -1.64 -1.55
C ILE A 355 -0.95 -0.14 -1.87
N GLY A 356 -2.07 0.37 -2.35
CA GLY A 356 -2.24 1.77 -2.73
C GLY A 356 -3.71 2.14 -2.94
N GLY A 357 -4.04 3.43 -2.85
CA GLY A 357 -5.42 3.89 -2.95
C GLY A 357 -6.07 3.60 -4.31
N GLN A 358 -7.40 3.40 -4.30
CA GLN A 358 -8.18 3.07 -5.49
C GLN A 358 -8.16 4.19 -6.55
N GLU A 359 -7.93 5.44 -6.13
CA GLU A 359 -7.85 6.63 -7.00
C GLU A 359 -6.79 6.51 -8.11
N HIS A 360 -5.83 5.60 -7.95
CA HIS A 360 -4.73 5.40 -8.89
C HIS A 360 -4.95 4.23 -9.87
N ALA A 361 -6.14 3.61 -9.87
CA ALA A 361 -6.53 2.48 -10.71
C ALA A 361 -6.30 2.68 -12.22
N VAL A 362 -6.73 3.82 -12.76
CA VAL A 362 -6.68 4.14 -14.21
C VAL A 362 -5.60 5.16 -14.58
N LEU A 363 -4.94 5.74 -13.57
CA LEU A 363 -3.80 6.66 -13.72
C LEU A 363 -2.48 5.86 -13.64
N HIS A 364 -1.81 5.97 -12.50
CA HIS A 364 -0.49 5.42 -12.24
C HIS A 364 -0.40 3.92 -12.59
N LEU A 365 -1.39 3.11 -12.18
CA LEU A 365 -1.34 1.66 -12.40
C LEU A 365 -1.42 1.28 -13.88
N LEU A 366 -2.20 2.01 -14.68
CA LEU A 366 -2.28 1.77 -16.12
C LEU A 366 -0.97 2.16 -16.81
N TYR A 367 -0.42 3.33 -16.46
CA TYR A 367 0.83 3.83 -17.04
C TYR A 367 2.05 2.99 -16.66
N ALA A 368 2.13 2.54 -15.39
CA ALA A 368 3.20 1.66 -14.93
C ALA A 368 3.20 0.33 -15.68
N ARG A 369 2.02 -0.26 -15.93
CA ARG A 369 1.89 -1.47 -16.76
C ARG A 369 2.31 -1.22 -18.20
N PHE A 370 1.92 -0.09 -18.79
CA PHE A 370 2.33 0.28 -20.15
C PHE A 370 3.86 0.39 -20.29
N TRP A 371 4.52 1.15 -19.40
CA TRP A 371 5.99 1.27 -19.41
C TRP A 371 6.67 -0.07 -19.15
N HIS A 372 6.14 -0.87 -18.21
CA HIS A 372 6.68 -2.21 -17.95
C HIS A 372 6.64 -3.11 -19.19
N LYS A 373 5.54 -3.09 -19.95
CA LYS A 373 5.41 -3.89 -21.18
C LYS A 373 6.43 -3.48 -22.24
N ILE A 374 6.69 -2.19 -22.39
CA ILE A 374 7.75 -1.70 -23.29
C ILE A 374 9.12 -2.23 -22.84
N LEU A 375 9.43 -2.15 -21.54
CA LEU A 375 10.68 -2.68 -20.99
C LEU A 375 10.78 -4.21 -21.14
N TYR A 376 9.67 -4.93 -21.05
CA TYR A 376 9.61 -6.38 -21.29
C TYR A 376 9.88 -6.72 -22.77
N ASP A 377 9.32 -5.95 -23.69
CA ASP A 377 9.55 -6.11 -25.14
C ASP A 377 11.01 -5.82 -25.51
N LEU A 378 11.64 -4.90 -24.78
CA LEU A 378 13.08 -4.59 -24.86
C LEU A 378 13.98 -5.61 -24.14
N LYS A 379 13.41 -6.63 -23.48
CA LYS A 379 14.14 -7.63 -22.67
C LYS A 379 14.93 -7.04 -21.50
N ILE A 380 14.49 -5.89 -20.99
CA ILE A 380 15.07 -5.23 -19.82
C ILE A 380 14.53 -5.85 -18.52
N VAL A 381 13.25 -6.22 -18.49
CA VAL A 381 12.61 -6.91 -17.36
C VAL A 381 12.18 -8.33 -17.76
N PRO A 382 12.19 -9.29 -16.82
CA PRO A 382 11.87 -10.69 -17.10
C PRO A 382 10.36 -11.01 -17.07
N THR A 383 9.54 -10.11 -16.52
CA THR A 383 8.09 -10.33 -16.27
C THR A 383 7.23 -9.49 -17.21
N LYS A 384 6.03 -9.99 -17.56
CA LYS A 384 5.07 -9.26 -18.42
C LYS A 384 4.30 -8.17 -17.70
N GLU A 385 4.20 -8.28 -16.37
CA GLU A 385 3.44 -7.38 -15.51
C GLU A 385 4.26 -7.05 -14.25
N PRO A 386 4.14 -5.82 -13.73
CA PRO A 386 4.96 -5.36 -12.60
C PRO A 386 4.43 -5.81 -11.23
N PHE A 387 3.12 -5.97 -11.05
CA PHE A 387 2.49 -6.15 -9.73
C PHE A 387 1.61 -7.40 -9.71
N GLN A 388 2.06 -8.48 -9.06
CA GLN A 388 1.35 -9.76 -9.05
C GLN A 388 0.03 -9.69 -8.29
N LYS A 389 0.07 -9.16 -7.06
CA LYS A 389 -1.10 -8.92 -6.21
C LYS A 389 -1.21 -7.44 -5.91
N LEU A 390 -2.42 -6.91 -6.01
CA LEU A 390 -2.71 -5.51 -5.71
C LEU A 390 -3.95 -5.41 -4.85
N ILE A 391 -3.86 -4.65 -3.76
CA ILE A 391 -4.98 -4.40 -2.86
C ILE A 391 -5.15 -2.89 -2.72
N ASN A 392 -6.39 -2.42 -2.90
CA ASN A 392 -6.73 -1.05 -2.59
C ASN A 392 -7.21 -0.95 -1.15
N GLN A 393 -6.46 -0.24 -0.31
CA GLN A 393 -6.97 0.10 1.02
C GLN A 393 -8.16 1.06 0.89
N GLY A 394 -9.09 0.95 1.83
CA GLY A 394 -10.18 1.90 1.97
C GLY A 394 -9.69 3.28 2.39
N MET A 395 -10.57 4.28 2.32
CA MET A 395 -10.23 5.63 2.75
C MET A 395 -10.54 5.82 4.23
N ILE A 396 -9.63 6.44 4.98
CA ILE A 396 -9.92 6.96 6.32
C ILE A 396 -10.47 8.39 6.20
N LEU A 397 -11.76 8.53 6.51
CA LEU A 397 -12.48 9.80 6.53
C LEU A 397 -12.27 10.53 7.86
N GLY A 398 -12.39 11.86 7.82
CA GLY A 398 -12.41 12.70 9.01
C GLY A 398 -13.61 12.42 9.92
N LYS A 399 -13.62 13.05 11.10
CA LYS A 399 -14.76 12.96 12.05
C LYS A 399 -16.07 13.48 11.47
N ASP A 400 -15.99 14.32 10.46
CA ASP A 400 -17.10 14.85 9.67
C ASP A 400 -17.62 13.87 8.61
N GLY A 401 -16.91 12.76 8.37
CA GLY A 401 -17.25 11.80 7.30
C GLY A 401 -16.80 12.25 5.92
N GLN A 402 -15.95 13.28 5.82
CA GLN A 402 -15.40 13.74 4.54
C GLN A 402 -13.96 13.26 4.36
N LYS A 403 -13.47 13.26 3.11
CA LYS A 403 -12.05 13.02 2.82
C LYS A 403 -11.22 14.06 3.57
N MET A 404 -10.17 13.60 4.27
CA MET A 404 -9.27 14.53 4.95
C MET A 404 -8.57 15.42 3.92
N SER A 405 -8.62 16.73 4.14
CA SER A 405 -7.93 17.70 3.31
C SER A 405 -7.57 18.94 4.11
N LYS A 406 -6.45 19.58 3.74
CA LYS A 406 -5.98 20.80 4.40
C LYS A 406 -7.00 21.95 4.29
N SER A 407 -7.65 22.08 3.13
CA SER A 407 -8.66 23.12 2.88
C SER A 407 -9.87 23.00 3.81
N LEU A 408 -10.24 21.78 4.22
CA LEU A 408 -11.32 21.55 5.17
C LEU A 408 -10.88 21.64 6.64
N GLY A 409 -9.57 21.73 6.91
CA GLY A 409 -9.03 21.76 8.28
C GLY A 409 -9.32 20.49 9.10
N ASN A 410 -9.75 19.41 8.45
CA ASN A 410 -10.18 18.15 9.09
C ASN A 410 -9.07 17.07 9.10
N VAL A 411 -7.82 17.46 8.82
CA VAL A 411 -6.65 16.57 8.80
C VAL A 411 -6.25 16.20 10.21
N VAL A 412 -6.09 14.90 10.48
CA VAL A 412 -5.50 14.40 11.72
C VAL A 412 -4.02 14.08 11.48
N ASN A 413 -3.14 14.71 12.26
CA ASN A 413 -1.70 14.51 12.18
C ASN A 413 -1.28 13.27 12.99
N PRO A 414 -0.57 12.28 12.41
CA PRO A 414 -0.10 11.12 13.14
C PRO A 414 0.86 11.47 14.29
N ASP A 415 1.62 12.57 14.22
CA ASP A 415 2.54 12.97 15.29
C ASP A 415 1.82 13.19 16.63
N GLU A 416 0.63 13.79 16.60
CA GLU A 416 -0.17 14.04 17.81
C GLU A 416 -0.67 12.73 18.43
N ILE A 417 -1.03 11.75 17.59
CA ILE A 417 -1.45 10.43 18.07
C ILE A 417 -0.26 9.67 18.66
N ILE A 418 0.89 9.68 17.99
CA ILE A 418 2.11 9.02 18.46
C ILE A 418 2.56 9.62 19.79
N GLN A 419 2.59 10.96 19.92
CA GLN A 419 3.00 11.62 21.14
C GLN A 419 2.12 11.22 22.33
N ASN A 420 0.81 11.15 22.13
CA ASN A 420 -0.16 10.91 23.21
C ASN A 420 -0.38 9.42 23.52
N PHE A 421 -0.32 8.54 22.51
CA PHE A 421 -0.72 7.14 22.62
C PHE A 421 0.30 6.13 22.06
N GLY A 422 1.35 6.58 21.37
CA GLY A 422 2.36 5.74 20.75
C GLY A 422 2.01 5.26 19.34
N ALA A 423 3.05 4.96 18.56
CA ALA A 423 2.98 4.40 17.22
C ALA A 423 2.26 3.05 17.17
N ASP A 424 2.51 2.16 18.14
CA ASP A 424 1.85 0.85 18.18
C ASP A 424 0.32 0.98 18.31
N THR A 425 -0.14 1.98 19.08
CA THR A 425 -1.58 2.24 19.21
C THR A 425 -2.19 2.64 17.87
N LEU A 426 -1.56 3.57 17.15
CA LEU A 426 -2.07 4.03 15.87
C LEU A 426 -2.18 2.87 14.87
N ARG A 427 -1.12 2.06 14.77
CA ARG A 427 -1.06 0.90 13.87
C ARG A 427 -2.14 -0.13 14.19
N VAL A 428 -2.24 -0.55 15.46
CA VAL A 428 -3.27 -1.50 15.90
C VAL A 428 -4.66 -0.94 15.64
N TYR A 429 -4.88 0.34 15.92
CA TYR A 429 -6.18 0.98 15.72
C TYR A 429 -6.59 1.00 14.25
N GLU A 430 -5.75 1.50 13.34
CA GLU A 430 -6.04 1.56 11.89
C GLU A 430 -6.47 0.20 11.33
N MET A 431 -5.74 -0.86 11.71
CA MET A 431 -6.02 -2.23 11.28
C MET A 431 -7.21 -2.88 12.00
N PHE A 432 -7.62 -2.36 13.15
CA PHE A 432 -8.76 -2.87 13.92
C PHE A 432 -10.10 -2.22 13.53
N MET A 433 -10.07 -1.02 12.93
CA MET A 433 -11.27 -0.27 12.54
C MET A 433 -12.23 -1.07 11.62
N GLY A 434 -11.72 -2.04 10.86
CA GLY A 434 -12.50 -2.87 9.96
C GLY A 434 -11.61 -3.52 8.89
N PRO A 435 -12.20 -4.23 7.91
CA PRO A 435 -11.47 -4.78 6.77
C PRO A 435 -10.60 -3.72 6.08
N LEU A 436 -9.43 -4.13 5.57
CA LEU A 436 -8.46 -3.20 4.95
C LEU A 436 -9.05 -2.41 3.77
N THR A 437 -9.95 -3.03 3.00
CA THR A 437 -10.54 -2.46 1.78
C THR A 437 -11.70 -1.50 2.05
N ASP A 438 -12.18 -1.42 3.28
CA ASP A 438 -13.40 -0.67 3.60
C ASP A 438 -13.07 0.78 3.95
N THR A 439 -13.87 1.71 3.43
CA THR A 439 -13.84 3.11 3.86
C THR A 439 -14.30 3.22 5.30
N LYS A 440 -13.50 3.87 6.14
CA LYS A 440 -13.69 3.95 7.59
C LYS A 440 -13.75 5.40 8.06
N LYS A 441 -14.41 5.62 9.19
CA LYS A 441 -14.51 6.94 9.82
C LYS A 441 -13.60 7.03 11.04
N TRP A 442 -12.78 8.07 11.11
CA TRP A 442 -11.88 8.31 12.24
C TRP A 442 -12.64 8.53 13.56
N ASN A 443 -12.24 7.82 14.62
CA ASN A 443 -12.81 7.90 15.97
C ASN A 443 -11.72 7.88 17.07
N GLU A 444 -11.49 9.03 17.69
CA GLU A 444 -10.47 9.18 18.76
C GLU A 444 -10.75 8.36 20.02
N SER A 445 -12.01 8.11 20.39
CA SER A 445 -12.30 7.33 21.61
C SER A 445 -11.83 5.88 21.47
N THR A 446 -11.80 5.36 20.24
CA THR A 446 -11.33 4.00 19.95
C THR A 446 -9.80 3.93 19.92
N VAL A 447 -9.11 5.04 19.62
CA VAL A 447 -7.64 5.16 19.78
C VAL A 447 -7.27 4.99 21.25
N GLU A 448 -7.94 5.71 22.16
CA GLU A 448 -7.68 5.61 23.60
C GLU A 448 -7.97 4.20 24.14
N ALA A 449 -9.06 3.57 23.69
CA ALA A 449 -9.38 2.19 24.05
C ALA A 449 -8.30 1.20 23.58
N THR A 450 -7.75 1.41 22.37
CA THR A 450 -6.66 0.60 21.82
C THR A 450 -5.38 0.75 22.67
N TYR A 451 -5.03 1.98 23.06
CA TYR A 451 -3.91 2.23 23.97
C TYR A 451 -4.08 1.50 25.31
N LYS A 452 -5.26 1.60 25.93
CA LYS A 452 -5.57 0.89 27.19
C LYS A 452 -5.46 -0.62 27.03
N TRP A 453 -5.83 -1.16 25.87
CA TRP A 453 -5.67 -2.59 25.59
C TRP A 453 -4.19 -3.00 25.48
N ILE A 454 -3.33 -2.22 24.82
CA ILE A 454 -1.88 -2.48 24.78
C ILE A 454 -1.27 -2.46 26.19
N LEU A 455 -1.67 -1.50 27.05
CA LEU A 455 -1.26 -1.49 28.46
C LEU A 455 -1.67 -2.77 29.20
N ARG A 456 -2.86 -3.30 28.88
CA ARG A 456 -3.35 -4.56 29.43
C ARG A 456 -2.53 -5.76 28.94
N VAL A 457 -2.08 -5.78 27.68
CA VAL A 457 -1.13 -6.79 27.18
C VAL A 457 0.16 -6.76 28.01
N LYS A 458 0.75 -5.59 28.22
CA LYS A 458 1.97 -5.48 29.05
C LYS A 458 1.74 -5.98 30.47
N ARG A 459 0.63 -5.61 31.09
CA ARG A 459 0.31 -5.99 32.47
C ARG A 459 0.19 -7.50 32.63
N ILE A 460 -0.42 -8.21 31.67
CA ILE A 460 -0.54 -9.68 31.79
C ILE A 460 0.81 -10.38 31.69
N PHE A 461 1.73 -9.87 30.87
CA PHE A 461 3.11 -10.39 30.82
C PHE A 461 3.82 -10.20 32.16
N GLN A 462 3.73 -8.99 32.74
CA GLN A 462 4.34 -8.70 34.05
C GLN A 462 3.84 -9.66 35.14
N ILE A 463 2.54 -9.95 35.20
CA ILE A 463 1.96 -10.89 36.17
C ILE A 463 2.64 -12.26 36.11
N PHE A 464 2.89 -12.80 34.90
CA PHE A 464 3.52 -14.11 34.75
C PHE A 464 5.05 -14.09 34.89
N ILE A 465 5.71 -12.97 34.58
CA ILE A 465 7.17 -12.83 34.68
C ILE A 465 7.59 -12.63 36.15
N GLU A 466 6.87 -11.81 36.90
CA GLU A 466 7.21 -11.47 38.29
C GLU A 466 6.91 -12.61 39.26
N ASP A 467 5.87 -13.39 39.01
CA ASP A 467 5.48 -14.54 39.85
C ASP A 467 5.76 -15.87 39.16
N LYS A 468 6.99 -16.38 39.36
CA LYS A 468 7.41 -17.68 38.82
C LYS A 468 6.55 -18.86 39.28
N SER A 469 5.81 -18.74 40.39
CA SER A 469 4.91 -19.81 40.86
C SER A 469 3.71 -20.04 39.91
N LYS A 470 3.45 -19.06 39.03
CA LYS A 470 2.46 -19.14 37.95
C LYS A 470 2.94 -19.94 36.75
N ILE A 471 4.22 -20.32 36.69
CA ILE A 471 4.78 -21.15 35.62
C ILE A 471 5.01 -22.55 36.16
N ASN A 472 4.32 -23.55 35.60
CA ASN A 472 4.45 -24.94 36.05
C ASN A 472 4.38 -25.91 34.86
N SER A 473 5.50 -26.54 34.51
CA SER A 473 5.58 -27.50 33.40
C SER A 473 4.72 -28.75 33.57
N LEU A 474 4.34 -29.10 34.80
CA LEU A 474 3.43 -30.20 35.11
C LEU A 474 1.95 -29.79 35.03
N HIS A 475 1.66 -28.50 34.90
CA HIS A 475 0.29 -28.01 34.75
C HIS A 475 -0.25 -28.39 33.37
N LYS A 476 -1.25 -29.27 33.35
CA LYS A 476 -1.98 -29.65 32.14
C LYS A 476 -3.28 -28.86 32.07
N ASP A 477 -3.36 -27.99 31.07
CA ASP A 477 -4.57 -27.27 30.69
C ASP A 477 -4.73 -27.47 29.18
N ASP A 478 -5.27 -28.63 28.79
CA ASP A 478 -5.43 -29.03 27.39
C ASP A 478 -6.26 -28.01 26.60
N GLN A 479 -7.21 -27.35 27.27
CA GLN A 479 -8.01 -26.28 26.69
C GLN A 479 -7.14 -25.06 26.34
N PHE A 480 -6.29 -24.59 27.26
CA PHE A 480 -5.37 -23.48 26.97
C PHE A 480 -4.29 -23.84 25.95
N ILE A 481 -3.80 -25.09 25.98
CA ILE A 481 -2.87 -25.60 24.95
C ILE A 481 -3.53 -25.57 23.57
N SER A 482 -4.80 -25.97 23.48
CA SER A 482 -5.60 -25.87 22.26
C SER A 482 -5.77 -24.43 21.80
N GLU A 483 -6.19 -23.52 22.70
CA GLU A 483 -6.36 -22.09 22.40
C GLU A 483 -5.08 -21.46 21.85
N HIS A 484 -3.93 -21.80 22.43
CA HIS A 484 -2.63 -21.33 21.97
C HIS A 484 -2.29 -21.84 20.55
N ASN A 485 -2.48 -23.13 20.27
CA ASN A 485 -2.22 -23.69 18.93
C ASN A 485 -3.20 -23.14 17.89
N LEU A 486 -4.47 -22.99 18.26
CA LEU A 486 -5.50 -22.42 17.41
C LEU A 486 -5.20 -20.96 17.09
N LEU A 487 -4.75 -20.17 18.07
CA LEU A 487 -4.34 -18.78 17.84
C LEU A 487 -3.25 -18.71 16.77
N ILE A 488 -2.17 -19.48 16.88
CA ILE A 488 -1.09 -19.45 15.90
C ILE A 488 -1.62 -19.81 14.50
N LYS A 489 -2.43 -20.87 14.39
CA LYS A 489 -3.03 -21.30 13.13
C LYS A 489 -3.87 -20.19 12.50
N GLU A 490 -4.76 -19.61 13.28
CA GLU A 490 -5.71 -18.61 12.82
C GLU A 490 -5.05 -17.27 12.48
N ILE A 491 -4.10 -16.80 13.30
CA ILE A 491 -3.35 -15.56 13.03
C ILE A 491 -2.50 -15.71 11.78
N THR A 492 -1.88 -16.88 11.56
CA THR A 492 -1.14 -17.17 10.32
C THR A 492 -2.05 -17.00 9.10
N GLN A 493 -3.24 -17.59 9.12
CA GLN A 493 -4.20 -17.48 8.02
C GLN A 493 -4.73 -16.05 7.84
N ASP A 494 -5.08 -15.37 8.94
CA ASP A 494 -5.63 -14.02 8.86
C ASP A 494 -4.61 -13.02 8.28
N ILE A 495 -3.32 -13.18 8.57
CA ILE A 495 -2.26 -12.36 7.96
C ILE A 495 -2.16 -12.64 6.46
N GLU A 496 -2.16 -13.91 6.04
CA GLU A 496 -2.10 -14.29 4.62
C GLU A 496 -3.33 -13.81 3.83
N ASP A 497 -4.49 -13.78 4.49
CA ASP A 497 -5.76 -13.29 3.95
C ASP A 497 -5.94 -11.75 4.08
N LEU A 498 -4.99 -11.04 4.70
CA LEU A 498 -5.08 -9.59 5.00
C LEU A 498 -6.28 -9.20 5.90
N LYS A 499 -6.74 -10.11 6.76
CA LYS A 499 -7.85 -9.94 7.72
C LYS A 499 -7.36 -9.41 9.07
N PHE A 500 -6.66 -8.27 9.05
CA PHE A 500 -5.98 -7.74 10.24
C PHE A 500 -6.91 -7.38 11.41
N ASN A 501 -8.13 -6.94 11.14
CA ASN A 501 -9.13 -6.66 12.18
C ASN A 501 -9.56 -7.94 12.93
N ILE A 502 -9.70 -9.05 12.21
CA ILE A 502 -10.02 -10.37 12.79
C ILE A 502 -8.81 -10.90 13.57
N MET A 503 -7.60 -10.77 13.00
CA MET A 503 -6.34 -11.09 13.67
C MET A 503 -6.25 -10.40 15.04
N ILE A 504 -6.48 -9.08 15.09
CA ILE A 504 -6.42 -8.30 16.33
C ILE A 504 -7.51 -8.76 17.31
N SER A 505 -8.73 -9.03 16.83
CA SER A 505 -9.80 -9.57 17.68
C SER A 505 -9.41 -10.89 18.36
N LYS A 506 -8.75 -11.79 17.64
CA LYS A 506 -8.26 -13.07 18.19
C LYS A 506 -7.13 -12.87 19.20
N LEU A 507 -6.21 -11.94 18.96
CA LEU A 507 -5.19 -11.54 19.94
C LEU A 507 -5.83 -10.98 21.22
N MET A 508 -6.87 -10.15 21.10
CA MET A 508 -7.63 -9.64 22.24
C MET A 508 -8.29 -10.77 23.05
N ILE A 509 -8.91 -11.75 22.37
CA ILE A 509 -9.53 -12.92 23.00
C ILE A 509 -8.49 -13.75 23.74
N PHE A 510 -7.31 -13.97 23.15
CA PHE A 510 -6.24 -14.72 23.81
C PHE A 510 -5.71 -14.02 25.06
N VAL A 511 -5.53 -12.70 25.01
CA VAL A 511 -5.16 -11.90 26.20
C VAL A 511 -6.23 -12.03 27.28
N ASN A 512 -7.52 -12.01 26.93
CA ASN A 512 -8.60 -12.27 27.88
C ASN A 512 -8.52 -13.68 28.48
N SER A 513 -8.15 -14.70 27.70
CA SER A 513 -7.94 -16.05 28.22
C SER A 513 -6.81 -16.11 29.24
N LEU A 514 -5.66 -15.48 28.95
CA LEU A 514 -4.52 -15.39 29.87
C LEU A 514 -4.91 -14.80 31.24
N TYR A 515 -5.76 -13.77 31.27
CA TYR A 515 -6.25 -13.18 32.52
C TYR A 515 -7.08 -14.14 33.38
N LYS A 516 -7.67 -15.19 32.79
CA LYS A 516 -8.43 -16.22 33.50
C LYS A 516 -7.53 -17.33 34.05
N LYS A 517 -6.25 -17.36 33.68
CA LYS A 517 -5.32 -18.42 34.08
C LYS A 517 -4.60 -18.06 35.36
N GLU A 518 -4.70 -18.94 36.35
CA GLU A 518 -3.89 -18.84 37.56
C GLU A 518 -2.43 -19.22 37.28
N LYS A 519 -2.24 -20.25 36.44
CA LYS A 519 -0.95 -20.80 36.02
C LYS A 519 -0.94 -21.11 34.53
N ILE A 520 0.25 -21.12 33.93
CA ILE A 520 0.49 -21.59 32.57
C ILE A 520 1.63 -22.62 32.54
N TYR A 521 1.63 -23.48 31.52
CA TYR A 521 2.56 -24.60 31.44
C TYR A 521 4.01 -24.18 31.12
N SER A 522 4.20 -23.03 30.47
CA SER A 522 5.52 -22.45 30.17
C SER A 522 5.37 -21.00 29.74
N LEU A 523 6.48 -20.28 29.57
CA LEU A 523 6.50 -18.94 28.97
C LEU A 523 6.30 -18.95 27.44
N LYS A 524 6.26 -20.12 26.80
CA LYS A 524 6.14 -20.24 25.34
C LYS A 524 4.92 -19.51 24.76
N PRO A 525 3.70 -19.59 25.34
CA PRO A 525 2.55 -18.86 24.82
C PRO A 525 2.69 -17.34 24.85
N LEU A 526 3.41 -16.81 25.84
CA LEU A 526 3.71 -15.37 25.93
C LEU A 526 4.73 -14.97 24.87
N LYS A 527 5.78 -15.77 24.67
CA LYS A 527 6.77 -15.56 23.61
C LYS A 527 6.12 -15.60 22.23
N ASP A 528 5.35 -16.64 21.93
CA ASP A 528 4.69 -16.81 20.62
C ASP A 528 3.69 -15.67 20.37
N PHE A 529 2.95 -15.24 21.40
CA PHE A 529 2.10 -14.04 21.31
C PHE A 529 2.91 -12.79 20.96
N ALA A 530 4.04 -12.54 21.64
CA ALA A 530 4.87 -11.37 21.35
C ALA A 530 5.43 -11.39 19.92
N ILE A 531 5.82 -12.55 19.40
CA ILE A 531 6.28 -12.70 18.01
C ILE A 531 5.14 -12.44 17.00
N MET A 532 3.93 -12.94 17.25
CA MET A 532 2.81 -12.64 16.36
C MET A 532 2.40 -11.17 16.44
N PHE A 533 2.35 -10.62 17.64
CA PHE A 533 1.97 -9.24 17.90
C PHE A 533 2.98 -8.23 17.35
N SER A 534 4.26 -8.60 17.22
CA SER A 534 5.30 -7.73 16.67
C SER A 534 5.05 -7.32 15.21
N THR A 535 4.18 -8.04 14.50
CA THR A 535 3.81 -7.68 13.12
C THR A 535 2.98 -6.39 13.08
N ILE A 536 2.15 -6.13 14.11
CA ILE A 536 1.28 -4.95 14.20
C ILE A 536 1.75 -3.92 15.22
N ALA A 537 2.28 -4.36 16.37
CA ALA A 537 2.76 -3.54 17.47
C ALA A 537 4.22 -3.87 17.79
N PRO A 538 5.16 -3.52 16.89
CA PRO A 538 6.54 -3.97 16.96
C PRO A 538 7.30 -3.45 18.20
N HIS A 539 7.04 -2.24 18.67
CA HIS A 539 7.86 -1.62 19.73
C HIS A 539 7.60 -2.26 21.09
N ILE A 540 6.33 -2.40 21.48
CA ILE A 540 5.95 -3.10 22.69
C ILE A 540 6.36 -4.57 22.62
N SER A 541 6.28 -5.21 21.45
CA SER A 541 6.61 -6.62 21.31
C SER A 541 8.09 -6.91 21.54
N GLU A 542 8.99 -6.05 21.09
CA GLU A 542 10.42 -6.14 21.45
C GLU A 542 10.63 -5.99 22.96
N GLU A 543 9.94 -5.04 23.59
CA GLU A 543 9.99 -4.85 25.05
C GLU A 543 9.46 -6.09 25.81
N LEU A 544 8.40 -6.72 25.30
CA LEU A 544 7.86 -7.96 25.87
C LEU A 544 8.85 -9.12 25.71
N LEU A 545 9.49 -9.28 24.56
CA LEU A 545 10.53 -10.29 24.35
C LEU A 545 11.73 -10.06 25.28
N GLU A 546 12.23 -8.83 25.38
CA GLU A 546 13.33 -8.50 26.29
C GLU A 546 12.96 -8.80 27.75
N SER A 547 11.72 -8.49 28.17
CA SER A 547 11.24 -8.81 29.52
C SER A 547 11.13 -10.31 29.81
N LEU A 548 10.95 -11.14 28.77
CA LEU A 548 10.98 -12.60 28.87
C LEU A 548 12.41 -13.18 28.87
N GLY A 549 13.44 -12.33 28.71
CA GLY A 549 14.83 -12.76 28.53
C GLY A 549 15.10 -13.33 27.13
N GLU A 550 14.22 -13.05 26.17
CA GLU A 550 14.33 -13.50 24.79
C GLU A 550 15.17 -12.53 23.94
N LYS A 551 15.70 -13.05 22.83
CA LYS A 551 16.38 -12.21 21.83
C LYS A 551 15.36 -11.37 21.05
N GLU A 552 15.84 -10.29 20.46
CA GLU A 552 15.08 -9.41 19.56
C GLU A 552 14.38 -10.17 18.44
N ILE A 553 13.33 -9.56 17.89
CA ILE A 553 12.48 -10.16 16.86
C ILE A 553 13.27 -10.63 15.63
N MET A 554 14.36 -9.93 15.27
CA MET A 554 15.20 -10.29 14.13
C MET A 554 15.93 -11.64 14.27
N PHE A 555 15.98 -12.20 15.49
CA PHE A 555 16.55 -13.52 15.79
C PHE A 555 15.47 -14.57 16.08
N GLN A 556 14.19 -14.22 15.97
CA GLN A 556 13.08 -15.13 16.20
C GLN A 556 12.60 -15.74 14.88
N SER A 557 11.74 -16.74 14.97
CA SER A 557 11.04 -17.34 13.84
C SER A 557 9.54 -17.36 14.12
N TRP A 558 8.74 -17.34 13.06
CA TRP A 558 7.29 -17.40 13.20
C TRP A 558 6.87 -18.64 14.00
N PRO A 559 5.95 -18.54 14.97
CA PRO A 559 5.53 -19.68 15.77
C PRO A 559 4.89 -20.79 14.94
N THR A 560 5.03 -22.03 15.40
CA THR A 560 4.41 -23.21 14.79
C THR A 560 3.35 -23.79 15.73
N TYR A 561 2.31 -24.38 15.15
CA TYR A 561 1.24 -25.05 15.87
C TYR A 561 1.18 -26.55 15.54
N GLU A 562 0.55 -27.31 16.43
CA GLU A 562 0.35 -28.75 16.33
C GLU A 562 -1.16 -29.04 16.20
N ASN A 563 -1.62 -29.47 15.01
CA ASN A 563 -3.06 -29.70 14.76
C ASN A 563 -3.70 -30.72 15.72
N ASN A 564 -2.95 -31.74 16.16
CA ASN A 564 -3.43 -32.74 17.11
C ASN A 564 -3.62 -32.20 18.54
N LYS A 565 -3.10 -31.00 18.85
CA LYS A 565 -3.31 -30.31 20.13
C LYS A 565 -4.48 -29.33 20.10
N ILE A 566 -5.06 -29.09 18.92
CA ILE A 566 -6.27 -28.28 18.76
C ILE A 566 -7.45 -29.19 19.05
N LEU A 567 -8.10 -28.98 20.18
CA LEU A 567 -9.34 -29.63 20.54
C LEU A 567 -10.41 -29.19 19.55
N LEU A 568 -11.17 -30.17 19.03
CA LEU A 568 -12.35 -29.90 18.24
C LEU A 568 -13.37 -29.17 19.13
N THR A 569 -13.66 -27.92 18.80
CA THR A 569 -14.84 -27.26 19.36
C THR A 569 -16.07 -28.00 18.84
N LYS A 570 -16.93 -28.46 19.75
CA LYS A 570 -18.27 -28.94 19.38
C LYS A 570 -19.04 -27.75 18.83
N ASP A 571 -19.64 -27.90 17.67
CA ASP A 571 -20.44 -26.82 17.09
C ASP A 571 -21.72 -26.67 17.94
N ILE A 572 -22.16 -25.43 18.19
CA ILE A 572 -23.42 -25.18 18.90
C ILE A 572 -24.49 -24.84 17.86
N VAL A 573 -25.54 -25.65 17.80
CA VAL A 573 -26.69 -25.40 16.93
C VAL A 573 -27.79 -24.72 17.75
N ALA A 574 -28.23 -23.54 17.29
CA ALA A 574 -29.40 -22.87 17.82
C ALA A 574 -30.67 -23.55 17.32
N ILE A 575 -31.57 -23.96 18.22
CA ILE A 575 -32.84 -24.61 17.87
C ILE A 575 -33.98 -23.61 17.95
N GLN A 576 -34.69 -23.45 16.85
CA GLN A 576 -35.85 -22.59 16.74
C GLN A 576 -37.13 -23.37 16.43
N VAL A 577 -38.26 -22.83 16.87
CA VAL A 577 -39.59 -23.28 16.47
C VAL A 577 -40.39 -22.07 16.01
N ASN A 578 -40.79 -22.04 14.74
CA ASN A 578 -41.35 -20.87 14.04
C ASN A 578 -40.49 -19.60 14.24
N GLY A 579 -39.18 -19.74 14.09
CA GLY A 579 -38.22 -18.63 14.17
C GLY A 579 -37.91 -18.13 15.59
N LYS A 580 -38.53 -18.68 16.64
CA LYS A 580 -38.21 -18.34 18.03
C LYS A 580 -37.22 -19.34 18.62
N LEU A 581 -36.10 -18.84 19.16
CA LEU A 581 -35.09 -19.63 19.86
C LEU A 581 -35.70 -20.36 21.07
N ARG A 582 -35.46 -21.67 21.15
CA ARG A 582 -35.91 -22.54 22.24
C ARG A 582 -34.76 -23.05 23.07
N GLU A 583 -33.70 -23.48 22.41
CA GLU A 583 -32.57 -24.11 23.06
C GLU A 583 -31.33 -24.02 22.18
N THR A 584 -30.16 -24.27 22.73
CA THR A 584 -28.90 -24.45 22.01
C THR A 584 -28.32 -25.77 22.45
N PHE A 585 -27.76 -26.55 21.53
CA PHE A 585 -27.10 -27.80 21.89
C PHE A 585 -25.82 -28.03 21.10
N GLU A 586 -24.87 -28.69 21.75
CA GLU A 586 -23.59 -29.05 21.16
C GLU A 586 -23.76 -30.27 20.25
N ILE A 587 -23.18 -30.19 19.06
CA ILE A 587 -23.11 -31.29 18.09
C ILE A 587 -21.66 -31.71 17.89
N GLU A 588 -21.45 -33.00 17.66
CA GLU A 588 -20.14 -33.49 17.24
C GLU A 588 -19.90 -33.12 15.76
N ASN A 589 -18.63 -32.92 15.40
CA ASN A 589 -18.24 -32.44 14.07
C ASN A 589 -18.59 -33.40 12.93
N ASP A 590 -18.85 -34.67 13.22
CA ASP A 590 -19.18 -35.74 12.28
C ASP A 590 -20.69 -36.00 12.14
N TRP A 591 -21.54 -35.26 12.87
CA TRP A 591 -22.98 -35.43 12.78
C TRP A 591 -23.54 -34.87 11.47
N ASP A 592 -24.33 -35.69 10.78
CA ASP A 592 -25.10 -35.26 9.61
C ASP A 592 -26.41 -34.56 10.02
N GLU A 593 -27.07 -33.92 9.05
CA GLU A 593 -28.32 -33.19 9.28
C GLU A 593 -29.39 -34.04 9.98
N LYS A 594 -29.52 -35.32 9.59
CA LYS A 594 -30.51 -36.24 10.17
C LYS A 594 -30.27 -36.45 11.66
N ARG A 595 -29.02 -36.74 12.04
CA ARG A 595 -28.66 -36.96 13.43
C ARG A 595 -28.85 -35.71 14.28
N VAL A 596 -28.51 -34.53 13.75
CA VAL A 596 -28.76 -33.24 14.41
C VAL A 596 -30.26 -33.05 14.67
N ILE A 597 -31.12 -33.35 13.70
CA ILE A 597 -32.59 -33.22 13.84
C ILE A 597 -33.15 -34.22 14.85
N GLU A 598 -32.70 -35.47 14.84
CA GLU A 598 -33.17 -36.50 15.78
C GLU A 598 -32.82 -36.15 17.23
N GLU A 599 -31.58 -35.73 17.49
CA GLU A 599 -31.14 -35.34 18.82
C GLU A 599 -31.81 -34.04 19.29
N ALA A 600 -31.99 -33.08 18.38
CA ALA A 600 -32.75 -31.85 18.64
C ALA A 600 -34.17 -32.12 19.14
N LYS A 601 -34.88 -33.10 18.56
CA LYS A 601 -36.26 -33.46 18.96
C LYS A 601 -36.34 -34.13 20.33
N LYS A 602 -35.22 -34.68 20.83
CA LYS A 602 -35.14 -35.33 22.15
C LYS A 602 -34.98 -34.30 23.28
N LEU A 603 -34.54 -33.08 22.97
CA LEU A 603 -34.34 -32.04 23.97
C LEU A 603 -35.66 -31.67 24.66
N PRO A 604 -35.72 -31.64 26.00
CA PRO A 604 -36.97 -31.45 26.74
C PRO A 604 -37.74 -30.18 26.36
N ASN A 605 -37.03 -29.06 26.17
CA ASN A 605 -37.67 -27.78 25.86
C ASN A 605 -38.18 -27.75 24.41
N VAL A 606 -37.40 -28.31 23.48
CA VAL A 606 -37.80 -28.43 22.07
C VAL A 606 -39.01 -29.36 21.93
N LYS A 607 -38.97 -30.53 22.58
CA LYS A 607 -40.06 -31.52 22.57
C LYS A 607 -41.38 -30.91 23.04
N LYS A 608 -41.37 -30.16 24.14
CA LYS A 608 -42.54 -29.42 24.64
C LYS A 608 -43.17 -28.49 23.60
N HIS A 609 -42.36 -27.89 22.73
CA HIS A 609 -42.85 -26.97 21.70
C HIS A 609 -43.32 -27.65 20.41
N LEU A 610 -42.93 -28.90 20.19
CA LEU A 610 -43.30 -29.74 19.04
C LEU A 610 -44.45 -30.72 19.35
N GLU A 611 -44.72 -31.00 20.62
CA GLU A 611 -45.75 -31.94 21.06
C GLU A 611 -47.14 -31.59 20.51
N ASN A 612 -47.83 -32.60 19.97
CA ASN A 612 -49.15 -32.49 19.32
C ASN A 612 -49.21 -31.50 18.13
N LYS A 613 -48.08 -31.22 17.48
CA LYS A 613 -48.01 -30.37 16.28
C LYS A 613 -47.45 -31.11 15.08
N ILE A 614 -47.87 -30.70 13.90
CA ILE A 614 -47.37 -31.25 12.63
C ILE A 614 -46.20 -30.38 12.18
N ILE A 615 -45.01 -30.96 12.05
CA ILE A 615 -43.86 -30.27 11.47
C ILE A 615 -44.04 -30.22 9.95
N LYS A 616 -44.18 -29.02 9.39
CA LYS A 616 -44.32 -28.77 7.95
C LYS A 616 -42.98 -28.73 7.23
N LYS A 617 -41.94 -28.23 7.89
CA LYS A 617 -40.59 -28.11 7.30
C LYS A 617 -39.51 -28.05 8.38
N GLU A 618 -38.38 -28.66 8.09
CA GLU A 618 -37.17 -28.61 8.89
C GLU A 618 -36.13 -27.84 8.07
N ILE A 619 -35.59 -26.75 8.63
CA ILE A 619 -34.57 -25.93 7.96
C ILE A 619 -33.31 -25.99 8.79
N TYR A 620 -32.34 -26.74 8.31
CA TYR A 620 -31.02 -26.81 8.90
C TYR A 620 -30.01 -25.97 8.10
N ILE A 621 -29.33 -25.07 8.77
CA ILE A 621 -28.12 -24.43 8.27
C ILE A 621 -26.97 -25.04 9.05
N ALA A 622 -26.13 -25.79 8.34
CA ALA A 622 -25.05 -26.60 8.91
C ALA A 622 -24.28 -25.84 10.00
N LYS A 623 -24.18 -26.47 11.19
CA LYS A 623 -23.39 -25.99 12.34
C LYS A 623 -23.79 -24.62 12.88
N LYS A 624 -24.99 -24.13 12.52
CA LYS A 624 -25.48 -22.81 12.95
C LYS A 624 -26.88 -22.87 13.55
N ILE A 625 -27.87 -23.31 12.78
CA ILE A 625 -29.27 -23.20 13.19
C ILE A 625 -30.12 -24.34 12.65
N LEU A 626 -31.05 -24.82 13.48
CA LEU A 626 -32.12 -25.74 13.09
C LEU A 626 -33.46 -25.11 13.45
N ASN A 627 -34.32 -24.87 12.45
CA ASN A 627 -35.65 -24.30 12.67
C ASN A 627 -36.74 -25.29 12.27
N PHE A 628 -37.60 -25.64 13.23
CA PHE A 628 -38.81 -26.41 13.01
C PHE A 628 -39.97 -25.48 12.67
N ILE A 629 -40.51 -25.62 11.47
CA ILE A 629 -41.74 -24.94 11.05
C ILE A 629 -42.92 -25.86 11.35
N ILE A 630 -43.79 -25.43 12.26
CA ILE A 630 -45.01 -26.13 12.72
C ILE A 630 -46.27 -25.41 12.20
#